data_AF-A0A9D4RNS8-F1
#
_entry.id   AF-A0A9D4RNS8-F1
#
_cell.length_a   1.000
_cell.length_b   1.000
_cell.length_c   1.000
_cell.angle_alpha   90.00
_cell.angle_beta   90.00
_cell.angle_gamma   90.00
#
_symmetry.space_group_name_H-M   'P 1'
#
loop_
_entity.id
_entity.type
_entity.pdbx_description
1 polymer ?
#
loop_
_entity_poly.entity_id
_entity_poly.type
_entity_poly.pdbx_seq_one_letter_code
_entity_poly.pdbx_strand_id
1 'polypeptide(L)' 'MGSPVSSIVANLFMEWLEQQALATSPITCAPKLWKRYVDDILEIVTKKST' A
#
# COMPACT_ATOMS: atom_id res chain seq x y z
N MET A 1 5.31 18.93 3.39
CA MET A 1 5.32 18.69 4.86
C MET A 1 5.49 20.03 5.57
N GLY A 2 4.40 20.72 5.90
CA GLY A 2 4.45 22.01 6.62
C GLY A 2 3.96 21.93 8.07
N SER A 3 3.14 20.93 8.38
CA SER A 3 2.68 20.64 9.74
C SER A 3 3.51 19.50 10.35
N PRO A 4 3.90 19.59 11.63
CA PRO A 4 4.64 18.54 12.32
C PRO A 4 3.84 17.23 12.47
N VAL A 5 2.51 17.28 12.30
CA VAL A 5 1.62 16.11 12.43
C VAL A 5 1.43 15.40 11.08
N SER A 6 1.73 16.06 9.96
CA SER A 6 1.47 15.52 8.62
C SER A 6 2.12 14.16 8.36
N SER A 7 3.34 13.95 8.85
CA SER A 7 4.07 12.68 8.70
C SER A 7 3.38 11.52 9.42
N ILE A 8 2.80 11.79 10.59
CA ILE A 8 2.07 10.78 11.38
C ILE A 8 0.74 10.45 10.70
N VAL A 9 -0.02 11.45 10.26
CA VAL A 9 -1.29 11.23 9.57
C VAL A 9 -1.08 10.47 8.25
N ALA A 10 -0.05 10.83 7.48
CA ALA A 10 0.31 10.11 6.27
C ALA A 10 0.61 8.64 6.57
N ASN A 11 1.41 8.35 7.60
CA ASN A 11 1.69 6.97 7.99
C ASN A 11 0.43 6.18 8.38
N LEU A 12 -0.47 6.77 9.18
CA LEU A 12 -1.71 6.11 9.59
C LEU A 12 -2.64 5.82 8.39
N PHE A 13 -2.79 6.79 7.50
CA PHE A 13 -3.59 6.61 6.29
C PHE A 13 -3.02 5.51 5.39
N MET A 14 -1.70 5.51 5.20
CA MET A 14 -1.05 4.54 4.33
C MET A 14 -1.06 3.12 4.90
N GLU A 15 -1.05 2.97 6.23
CA GLU A 15 -1.27 1.68 6.90
C GLU A 15 -2.69 1.15 6.65
N TRP A 16 -3.70 2.01 6.81
CA TRP A 16 -5.08 1.65 6.49
C TRP A 16 -5.24 1.28 5.01
N LEU A 17 -4.64 2.05 4.11
CA LEU A 17 -4.66 1.79 2.67
C LEU A 17 -4.05 0.42 2.33
N GLU A 18 -2.91 0.09 2.92
CA GLU A 18 -2.25 -1.21 2.74
C GLU A 18 -3.17 -2.36 3.17
N GLN A 19 -3.80 -2.26 4.34
CA GLN A 19 -4.74 -3.28 4.82
C GLN A 19 -5.93 -3.45 3.87
N GLN A 20 -6.49 -2.35 3.38
CA GLN A 20 -7.59 -2.40 2.41
C GLN A 20 -7.16 -3.00 1.07
N ALA A 21 -6.00 -2.60 0.55
CA ALA A 21 -5.48 -3.11 -0.72
C ALA A 21 -5.23 -4.62 -0.65
N LEU A 22 -4.59 -5.10 0.42
CA LEU A 22 -4.32 -6.52 0.61
C LEU A 22 -5.62 -7.34 0.78
N ALA A 23 -6.60 -6.83 1.54
CA ALA A 23 -7.86 -7.52 1.78
C ALA A 23 -8.78 -7.58 0.55
N THR A 24 -8.72 -6.57 -0.32
CA THR A 24 -9.63 -6.43 -1.48
C THR A 24 -9.00 -6.84 -2.80
N SER A 25 -7.68 -7.05 -2.85
CA SER A 25 -6.99 -7.40 -4.09
C SER A 25 -7.54 -8.68 -4.73
N PRO A 26 -7.96 -8.64 -6.02
CA PRO A 26 -8.31 -9.83 -6.77
C PRO A 26 -7.16 -10.85 -6.80
N ILE A 27 -7.50 -12.14 -6.81
CA ILE A 27 -6.51 -13.24 -6.87
C ILE A 27 -5.57 -13.13 -8.08
N THR A 28 -6.03 -12.52 -9.18
CA THR A 28 -5.26 -12.31 -10.41
C THR A 28 -4.18 -11.24 -10.30
N CYS A 29 -4.27 -10.34 -9.31
CA CYS A 29 -3.33 -9.26 -9.06
C CYS A 29 -2.91 -9.15 -7.58
N ALA A 30 -3.04 -10.23 -6.81
CA ALA A 30 -2.58 -10.26 -5.43
C ALA A 30 -1.06 -9.93 -5.36
N PRO A 31 -0.67 -8.93 -4.56
CA PRO A 31 0.73 -8.51 -4.47
C PRO A 31 1.59 -9.59 -3.82
N LYS A 32 2.72 -9.91 -4.45
CA LYS A 32 3.73 -10.85 -3.94
C LYS A 32 4.68 -10.17 -2.97
N LEU A 33 4.92 -8.88 -3.19
CA LEU A 33 5.74 -8.03 -2.34
C LEU A 33 5.05 -6.66 -2.24
N TRP A 34 4.95 -6.15 -1.03
CA TRP A 34 4.53 -4.80 -0.73
C TRP A 34 5.62 -4.11 0.08
N LYS A 35 6.13 -2.99 -0.40
CA LYS A 35 7.11 -2.15 0.29
C LYS A 35 6.57 -0.74 0.35
N ARG A 36 6.78 -0.08 1.48
CA ARG A 36 6.32 1.29 1.70
C ARG A 36 7.38 2.15 2.36
N TYR A 37 7.50 3.41 1.92
CA TYR A 37 8.25 4.46 2.60
C TYR A 37 7.39 5.72 2.73
N VAL A 38 6.86 5.96 3.93
CA VAL A 38 5.89 7.04 4.21
C VAL A 38 4.70 6.97 3.25
N ASP A 39 4.70 7.77 2.19
CA ASP A 39 3.67 7.88 1.15
C ASP A 39 3.99 7.11 -0.15
N ASP A 40 5.24 6.66 -0.34
CA ASP A 40 5.62 5.86 -1.51
C ASP A 40 5.29 4.38 -1.30
N ILE A 41 4.61 3.77 -2.27
CA ILE A 41 4.36 2.32 -2.32
C ILE A 41 5.08 1.73 -3.53
N LEU A 42 5.79 0.63 -3.31
CA LEU A 42 6.29 -0.25 -4.35
C LEU A 42 5.68 -1.64 -4.16
N GLU A 43 4.92 -2.07 -5.15
CA GLU A 43 4.34 -3.41 -5.18
C GLU A 43 4.88 -4.24 -6.35
N ILE A 44 5.02 -5.54 -6.12
CA ILE A 44 5.29 -6.51 -7.18
C ILE A 44 4.08 -7.44 -7.25
N VAL A 45 3.30 -7.31 -8.33
CA VAL A 45 2.14 -8.17 -8.59
C VAL A 45 2.51 -9.25 -9.60
N THR A 46 2.10 -10.49 -9.34
CA THR A 46 2.27 -11.57 -10.33
C THR A 46 1.03 -11.60 -11.20
N LYS A 47 1.16 -11.23 -12.48
CA LYS A 47 0.05 -11.37 -13.42
C LYS A 47 -0.22 -12.86 -13.65
N LYS A 48 -1.30 -13.38 -13.07
CA LYS A 48 -1.84 -14.68 -13.48
C LYS A 48 -2.67 -14.45 -14.73
N SER A 49 -2.15 -14.87 -15.88
CA SER A 49 -2.92 -14.95 -17.12
C SER A 49 -3.99 -16.02 -16.96
N THR A 50 -5.26 -15.61 -17.01
CA THR A 50 -6.39 -16.50 -17.27
C THR A 50 -6.32 -17.00 -18.71
#